data_AF-A0A919ZYS7-F1
#
_entry.id   AF-A0A919ZYS7-F1
#
_cell.length_a   1.000
_cell.length_b   1.000
_cell.length_c   1.000
_cell.angle_alpha   90.00
_cell.angle_beta   90.00
_cell.angle_gamma   90.00
#
_symmetry.space_group_name_H-M   'P 1'
#
loop_
_entity.id
_entity.type
_entity.pdbx_description
1 polymer ?
#
loop_
_entity_poly.entity_id
_entity_poly.type
_entity_poly.pdbx_seq_one_letter_code
_entity_poly.pdbx_strand_id
1 'polypeptide(L)'
;MQRPEIGVDLIAESNEGNLWAIQCKYHNDVHKNVSYEEVSTFFSITERDITYKKIRHRIISSSALEVSKKISTVHKEKLGFITYSDFSKLGNEEFKNFHLILENQKIFLKKFEPRDHQKNALNNCLSYFEKNSRGKLIHPCGAGKSLTGYWFFRLMQGRNALIVVPSLQLVKQTLKTWAREFLCEGIEIDWIAVCSDDDVKNLDDPSLNTFEIGIEVNTETEMISSFLKQNSEKIKIIITTYQSGKKKLILIEIFSHIGILKEAHKPSVLKKTFFFSPFWARISK
;
A
#
# COMPACT_ATOMS: atom_id res chain seq x y z
N MET A 1 -6.26 -42.43 0.05
CA MET A 1 -6.82 -41.47 -0.93
C MET A 1 -6.36 -40.08 -0.54
N GLN A 2 -5.55 -39.42 -1.38
CA GLN A 2 -5.34 -37.98 -1.23
C GLN A 2 -6.71 -37.31 -1.31
N ARG A 3 -7.09 -36.55 -0.30
CA ARG A 3 -8.26 -35.68 -0.40
C ARG A 3 -7.95 -34.71 -1.56
N PRO A 4 -8.79 -34.59 -2.59
CA PRO A 4 -8.53 -33.66 -3.68
C PRO A 4 -8.30 -32.28 -3.06
N GLU A 5 -7.24 -31.58 -3.48
CA GLU A 5 -7.03 -30.20 -3.08
C GLU A 5 -8.24 -29.39 -3.53
N ILE A 6 -9.05 -28.99 -2.56
CA ILE A 6 -10.27 -28.25 -2.83
C ILE A 6 -9.81 -26.79 -2.84
N GLY A 7 -9.44 -26.31 -4.04
CA GLY A 7 -9.39 -24.91 -4.44
C GLY A 7 -8.63 -23.89 -3.58
N VAL A 8 -7.80 -24.26 -2.60
CA VAL A 8 -6.96 -23.34 -1.84
C VAL A 8 -5.58 -23.97 -1.72
N ASP A 9 -4.56 -23.28 -2.21
CA ASP A 9 -3.20 -23.84 -2.23
C ASP A 9 -2.41 -23.43 -0.98
N LEU A 10 -2.62 -22.21 -0.48
CA LEU A 10 -1.95 -21.70 0.72
C LEU A 10 -2.92 -20.95 1.64
N ILE A 11 -2.64 -21.00 2.93
CA ILE A 11 -3.22 -20.12 3.94
C ILE A 11 -2.08 -19.34 4.59
N ALA A 12 -2.22 -18.01 4.64
CA ALA A 12 -1.32 -17.14 5.40
C ALA A 12 -2.07 -16.58 6.62
N GLU A 13 -1.37 -16.51 7.75
CA GLU A 13 -1.86 -15.88 8.97
C GLU A 13 -1.07 -14.59 9.22
N SER A 14 -1.76 -13.47 9.41
CA SER A 14 -1.09 -12.21 9.77
C SER A 14 -0.74 -12.18 11.26
N ASN A 15 0.13 -11.24 11.68
CA ASN A 15 0.47 -11.03 13.09
C ASN A 15 -0.75 -10.69 13.98
N GLU A 16 -1.87 -10.30 13.37
CA GLU A 16 -3.15 -10.03 14.04
C GLU A 16 -4.06 -11.26 14.13
N GLY A 17 -3.60 -12.43 13.67
CA GLY A 17 -4.38 -13.67 13.62
C GLY A 17 -5.38 -13.74 12.46
N ASN A 18 -5.30 -12.82 11.50
CA ASN A 18 -6.20 -12.81 10.34
C ASN A 18 -5.76 -13.82 9.29
N LEU A 19 -6.70 -14.63 8.79
CA LEU A 19 -6.41 -15.64 7.78
C LEU A 19 -6.60 -15.10 6.36
N TRP A 20 -5.67 -15.46 5.49
CA TRP A 20 -5.65 -15.10 4.08
C TRP A 20 -5.61 -16.38 3.26
N ALA A 21 -6.56 -16.57 2.35
CA ALA A 21 -6.57 -17.73 1.47
C ALA A 21 -5.97 -17.39 0.11
N ILE A 22 -5.10 -18.25 -0.41
CA ILE A 22 -4.33 -17.99 -1.62
C ILE A 22 -4.51 -19.17 -2.57
N GLN A 23 -4.88 -18.84 -3.82
CA GLN A 23 -4.88 -19.78 -4.93
C GLN A 23 -3.82 -19.33 -5.93
N CYS A 24 -2.90 -20.22 -6.25
CA CYS A 24 -1.86 -20.09 -7.26
C CYS A 24 -2.34 -20.71 -8.58
N LYS A 25 -2.05 -20.05 -9.70
CA LYS A 25 -2.30 -20.57 -11.06
C LYS A 25 -1.09 -20.33 -11.96
N TYR A 26 -0.69 -21.35 -12.68
CA TYR A 26 0.40 -21.26 -13.63
C TYR A 26 -0.12 -21.29 -15.06
N HIS A 27 0.32 -20.31 -15.84
CA HIS A 27 0.10 -20.18 -17.28
C HIS A 27 1.45 -20.05 -17.96
N ASN A 28 1.69 -20.88 -18.98
CA ASN A 28 2.90 -20.77 -19.81
C ASN A 28 2.86 -19.54 -20.71
N ASP A 29 1.67 -19.19 -21.21
CA ASP A 29 1.41 -17.95 -21.94
C ASP A 29 0.96 -16.87 -20.96
N VAL A 30 1.79 -15.84 -20.79
CA VAL A 30 1.51 -14.71 -19.89
C VAL A 30 0.30 -13.88 -20.33
N HIS A 31 -0.07 -13.91 -21.61
CA HIS A 31 -1.21 -13.18 -22.16
C HIS A 31 -2.53 -13.96 -22.04
N LYS A 32 -2.47 -15.23 -21.61
CA LYS A 32 -3.67 -15.99 -21.29
C LYS A 32 -4.15 -15.62 -19.89
N ASN A 33 -5.23 -14.83 -19.82
CA ASN A 33 -5.82 -14.41 -18.55
C ASN A 33 -6.31 -15.59 -17.72
N VAL A 34 -6.23 -15.46 -16.40
CA VAL A 34 -6.87 -16.41 -15.48
C VAL A 34 -8.39 -16.38 -15.70
N SER A 35 -8.96 -17.51 -16.07
CA SER A 35 -10.39 -17.68 -16.29
C SER A 35 -11.15 -17.85 -14.97
N TYR A 36 -12.46 -17.60 -14.99
CA TYR A 36 -13.30 -17.84 -13.81
C TYR A 36 -13.35 -19.32 -13.47
N GLU A 37 -13.40 -20.17 -14.48
CA GLU A 37 -13.53 -21.61 -14.38
C GLU A 37 -12.33 -22.21 -13.63
N GLU A 38 -11.12 -21.74 -13.90
CA GLU A 38 -9.88 -22.18 -13.22
C GLU A 38 -9.88 -21.93 -11.70
N VAL A 39 -10.55 -20.87 -11.25
CA VAL A 39 -10.60 -20.46 -9.83
C VAL A 39 -11.99 -20.64 -9.21
N SER A 40 -12.92 -21.28 -9.92
CA SER A 40 -14.31 -21.45 -9.46
C SER A 40 -14.41 -22.26 -8.16
N THR A 41 -13.54 -23.26 -7.98
CA THR A 41 -13.46 -24.07 -6.76
C THR A 41 -12.95 -23.27 -5.56
N PHE A 42 -12.00 -22.34 -5.78
CA PHE A 42 -11.52 -21.42 -4.75
C PHE A 42 -12.64 -20.56 -4.19
N PHE A 43 -13.47 -19.98 -5.07
CA PHE A 43 -14.63 -19.20 -4.64
C PHE A 43 -15.70 -20.08 -3.98
N SER A 44 -15.96 -21.27 -4.51
CA SER A 44 -16.94 -22.22 -3.93
C SER A 44 -16.64 -22.62 -2.48
N ILE A 45 -15.41 -22.42 -2.00
CA ILE A 45 -14.99 -22.73 -0.63
C ILE A 45 -14.89 -21.47 0.21
N THR A 46 -14.21 -20.46 -0.32
CA THR A 46 -13.92 -19.22 0.41
C THR A 46 -15.17 -18.36 0.62
N GLU A 47 -16.23 -18.58 -0.16
CA GLU A 47 -17.51 -17.86 -0.04
C GLU A 47 -18.56 -18.57 0.81
N ARG A 48 -18.27 -19.76 1.31
CA ARG A 48 -19.15 -20.40 2.29
C ARG A 48 -19.17 -19.54 3.54
N ASP A 49 -20.34 -19.31 4.12
CA ASP A 49 -20.51 -18.44 5.30
C ASP A 49 -19.51 -18.74 6.42
N ILE A 50 -19.26 -20.02 6.70
CA ILE A 50 -18.32 -20.45 7.75
C ILE A 50 -16.86 -20.09 7.45
N THR A 51 -16.51 -20.06 6.16
CA THR A 51 -15.16 -19.79 5.67
C THR A 51 -14.96 -18.29 5.46
N TYR A 52 -15.90 -17.63 4.81
CA TYR A 52 -15.85 -16.19 4.48
C TYR A 52 -15.72 -15.31 5.72
N LYS A 53 -16.33 -15.72 6.84
CA LYS A 53 -16.22 -15.03 8.13
C LYS A 53 -14.83 -15.15 8.78
N LYS A 54 -14.12 -16.25 8.51
CA LYS A 54 -12.77 -16.52 9.07
C LYS A 54 -11.66 -15.94 8.22
N ILE A 55 -11.88 -15.81 6.91
CA ILE A 55 -10.90 -15.28 5.98
C ILE A 55 -11.09 -13.77 5.87
N ARG A 56 -10.01 -13.04 6.15
CA ARG A 56 -9.96 -11.59 5.97
C ARG A 56 -9.71 -11.22 4.51
N HIS A 57 -8.84 -11.96 3.82
CA HIS A 57 -8.53 -11.67 2.42
C HIS A 57 -8.29 -12.92 1.58
N ARG A 58 -8.54 -12.80 0.27
CA ARG A 58 -8.35 -13.84 -0.72
C ARG A 58 -7.38 -13.33 -1.78
N ILE A 59 -6.39 -14.12 -2.15
CA ILE A 59 -5.42 -13.76 -3.19
C ILE A 59 -5.47 -14.79 -4.31
N ILE A 60 -5.59 -14.31 -5.54
CA ILE A 60 -5.26 -15.10 -6.73
C ILE A 60 -3.85 -14.69 -7.17
N SER A 61 -2.91 -15.64 -7.07
CA SER A 61 -1.53 -15.48 -7.52
C SER A 61 -1.35 -16.19 -8.86
N SER A 62 -0.85 -15.52 -9.89
CA SER A 62 -0.72 -16.12 -11.21
C SER A 62 0.48 -15.61 -12.02
N SER A 63 1.02 -16.48 -12.87
CA SER A 63 2.00 -16.09 -13.91
C SER A 63 1.36 -15.43 -15.14
N ALA A 64 0.03 -15.32 -15.19
CA ALA A 64 -0.67 -14.51 -16.20
C ALA A 64 -0.52 -13.01 -15.89
N LEU A 65 -0.58 -12.17 -16.92
CA LEU A 65 -0.60 -10.71 -16.80
C LEU A 65 -1.87 -10.20 -16.12
N GLU A 66 -3.01 -10.76 -16.52
CA GLU A 66 -4.32 -10.31 -16.10
C GLU A 66 -5.21 -11.46 -15.64
N VAL A 67 -6.30 -11.09 -14.98
CA VAL A 67 -7.40 -11.97 -14.59
C VAL A 67 -8.65 -11.58 -15.36
N SER A 68 -9.54 -12.53 -15.63
CA SER A 68 -10.80 -12.23 -16.30
C SER A 68 -11.62 -11.20 -15.54
N LYS A 69 -12.15 -10.19 -16.25
CA LYS A 69 -13.03 -9.15 -15.67
C LYS A 69 -14.24 -9.75 -14.94
N LYS A 70 -14.70 -10.93 -15.35
CA LYS A 70 -15.79 -11.67 -14.69
C LYS A 70 -15.47 -11.93 -13.21
N ILE A 71 -14.23 -12.29 -12.88
CA ILE A 71 -13.80 -12.57 -11.50
C ILE A 71 -14.01 -11.31 -10.63
N SER A 72 -13.44 -10.18 -11.06
CA SER A 72 -13.57 -8.90 -10.34
C SER A 72 -15.00 -8.35 -10.29
N THR A 73 -15.86 -8.77 -11.23
CA THR A 73 -17.26 -8.34 -11.30
C THR A 73 -18.13 -9.11 -10.32
N VAL A 74 -17.91 -10.42 -10.21
CA VAL A 74 -18.69 -11.33 -9.36
C VAL A 74 -18.22 -11.25 -7.91
N HIS A 75 -16.91 -11.17 -7.68
CA HIS A 75 -16.31 -11.22 -6.35
C HIS A 75 -15.63 -9.89 -6.02
N LYS A 76 -16.37 -8.97 -5.42
CA LYS A 76 -15.92 -7.58 -5.23
C LYS A 76 -15.17 -7.28 -3.94
N GLU A 77 -15.33 -8.15 -2.95
CA GLU A 77 -14.82 -7.90 -1.60
C GLU A 77 -13.70 -8.89 -1.26
N LYS A 78 -12.81 -8.49 -0.34
CA LYS A 78 -11.78 -9.37 0.23
C LYS A 78 -10.99 -10.15 -0.84
N LEU A 79 -10.70 -9.54 -1.99
CA LEU A 79 -10.01 -10.21 -3.09
C LEU A 79 -8.87 -9.33 -3.58
N GLY A 80 -7.72 -9.95 -3.87
CA GLY A 80 -6.60 -9.30 -4.50
C GLY A 80 -5.81 -10.21 -5.42
N PHE A 81 -4.87 -9.60 -6.14
CA PHE A 81 -4.14 -10.25 -7.22
C PHE A 81 -2.63 -10.03 -7.08
N ILE A 82 -1.87 -11.09 -7.30
CA ILE A 82 -0.42 -11.04 -7.52
C ILE A 82 -0.19 -11.65 -8.89
N THR A 83 0.12 -10.82 -9.89
CA THR A 83 0.21 -11.26 -11.28
C THR A 83 1.64 -11.24 -11.80
N TYR A 84 1.83 -11.62 -13.08
CA TYR A 84 3.11 -11.43 -13.77
C TYR A 84 3.67 -10.01 -13.61
N SER A 85 2.81 -8.99 -13.54
CA SER A 85 3.24 -7.60 -13.37
C SER A 85 3.95 -7.35 -12.03
N ASP A 86 3.66 -8.13 -11.00
CA ASP A 86 4.35 -8.08 -9.71
C ASP A 86 5.62 -8.95 -9.73
N PHE A 87 5.54 -10.14 -10.32
CA PHE A 87 6.69 -11.05 -10.42
C PHE A 87 7.80 -10.54 -11.34
N SER A 88 7.46 -9.86 -12.43
CA SER A 88 8.43 -9.25 -13.36
C SER A 88 9.26 -8.12 -12.76
N LYS A 89 8.85 -7.60 -11.60
CA LYS A 89 9.61 -6.60 -10.83
C LYS A 89 10.66 -7.24 -9.91
N LEU A 90 10.66 -8.56 -9.75
CA LEU A 90 11.63 -9.28 -8.92
C LEU A 90 12.96 -9.39 -9.66
N GLY A 91 14.06 -9.12 -8.97
CA GLY A 91 15.41 -9.23 -9.49
C GLY A 91 16.25 -10.27 -8.74
N ASN A 92 17.54 -10.30 -9.08
CA ASN A 92 18.49 -11.27 -8.52
C ASN A 92 18.56 -11.23 -6.98
N GLU A 93 18.37 -10.06 -6.37
CA GLU A 93 18.39 -9.91 -4.92
C GLU A 93 17.19 -10.59 -4.25
N GLU A 94 15.98 -10.43 -4.80
CA GLU A 94 14.79 -11.12 -4.30
C GLU A 94 14.91 -12.64 -4.45
N PHE A 95 15.36 -13.13 -5.61
CA PHE A 95 15.57 -14.58 -5.80
C PHE A 95 16.63 -15.14 -4.87
N LYS A 96 17.73 -14.42 -4.64
CA LYS A 96 18.73 -14.78 -3.63
C LYS A 96 18.09 -14.90 -2.25
N ASN A 97 17.24 -13.94 -1.86
CA ASN A 97 16.53 -13.99 -0.58
C ASN A 97 15.58 -15.18 -0.50
N PHE A 98 14.88 -15.55 -1.58
CA PHE A 98 14.03 -16.74 -1.59
C PHE A 98 14.83 -18.03 -1.39
N HIS A 99 15.99 -18.17 -2.05
CA HIS A 99 16.87 -19.31 -1.82
C HIS A 99 17.33 -19.40 -0.37
N LEU A 100 17.71 -18.26 0.23
CA LEU A 100 18.08 -18.21 1.65
C LEU A 100 16.92 -18.65 2.56
N ILE A 101 15.68 -18.24 2.29
CA ILE A 101 14.50 -18.71 3.06
C ILE A 101 14.33 -20.22 2.93
N LEU A 102 14.44 -20.77 1.72
CA LEU A 102 14.28 -22.21 1.48
C LEU A 102 15.34 -23.04 2.21
N GLU A 103 16.52 -22.45 2.44
CA GLU A 103 17.59 -23.02 3.24
C GLU A 103 17.45 -22.73 4.75
N ASN A 104 16.30 -22.21 5.19
CA ASN A 104 16.02 -21.79 6.58
C ASN A 104 16.99 -20.74 7.13
N GLN A 105 17.57 -19.91 6.26
CA GLN A 105 18.45 -18.81 6.67
C GLN A 105 17.66 -17.52 6.91
N LYS A 106 18.17 -16.69 7.83
CA LYS A 106 17.59 -15.36 8.09
C LYS A 106 17.97 -14.40 6.96
N ILE A 107 16.97 -13.70 6.40
CA ILE A 107 17.19 -12.58 5.49
C ILE A 107 17.43 -11.30 6.29
N PHE A 108 18.39 -10.50 5.84
CA PHE A 108 18.57 -9.12 6.30
C PHE A 108 18.28 -8.17 5.13
N LEU A 109 17.12 -7.53 5.16
CA LEU A 109 16.82 -6.49 4.19
C LEU A 109 17.63 -5.23 4.53
N LYS A 110 18.35 -4.70 3.54
CA LYS A 110 19.12 -3.47 3.71
C LYS A 110 18.20 -2.25 3.59
N LYS A 111 18.17 -1.43 4.64
CA LYS A 111 17.51 -0.11 4.59
C LYS A 111 18.16 0.78 3.55
N PHE A 112 17.38 1.68 2.95
CA PHE A 112 17.95 2.68 2.06
C PHE A 112 18.63 3.79 2.87
N GLU A 113 19.76 4.27 2.36
CA GLU A 113 20.45 5.43 2.90
C GLU A 113 20.17 6.66 2.04
N PRO A 114 19.90 7.84 2.64
CA PRO A 114 19.66 9.05 1.89
C PRO A 114 20.91 9.46 1.10
N ARG A 115 20.72 9.79 -0.18
CA ARG A 115 21.76 10.46 -1.00
C ARG A 115 21.99 11.88 -0.51
N ASP A 116 23.09 12.51 -0.93
CA ASP A 116 23.49 13.82 -0.39
C ASP A 116 22.45 14.92 -0.64
N HIS A 117 21.78 14.92 -1.80
CA HIS A 117 20.68 15.86 -2.05
C HIS A 117 19.48 15.64 -1.12
N GLN A 118 19.24 14.39 -0.70
CA GLN A 118 18.18 14.05 0.25
C GLN A 118 18.58 14.43 1.67
N LYS A 119 19.83 14.22 2.07
CA LYS A 119 20.36 14.70 3.37
C LYS A 119 20.21 16.21 3.50
N ASN A 120 20.62 16.97 2.47
CA ASN A 120 20.46 18.42 2.45
C ASN A 120 18.99 18.83 2.54
N ALA A 121 18.11 18.17 1.78
CA ALA A 121 16.68 18.40 1.87
C ALA A 121 16.14 18.14 3.29
N LEU A 122 16.50 17.01 3.92
CA LEU A 122 16.08 16.65 5.26
C LEU A 122 16.53 17.68 6.30
N ASN A 123 17.80 18.09 6.29
CA ASN A 123 18.33 19.10 7.20
C ASN A 123 17.58 20.43 7.08
N ASN A 124 17.36 20.90 5.84
CA ASN A 124 16.60 22.11 5.59
C ASN A 124 15.16 22.00 6.11
N CYS A 125 14.54 20.83 5.95
CA CYS A 125 13.19 20.60 6.45
C CYS A 125 13.15 20.61 7.97
N LEU A 126 14.07 19.91 8.64
CA LEU A 126 14.14 19.90 10.11
C LEU A 126 14.25 21.32 10.67
N SER A 127 15.22 22.11 10.21
CA SER A 127 15.39 23.50 10.66
C SER A 127 14.19 24.38 10.32
N TYR A 128 13.54 24.17 9.18
CA TYR A 128 12.36 24.94 8.80
C TYR A 128 11.15 24.66 9.70
N PHE A 129 10.89 23.39 10.05
CA PHE A 129 9.73 22.98 10.85
C PHE A 129 9.90 23.16 12.36
N GLU A 130 11.07 23.60 12.83
CA GLU A 130 11.25 24.11 14.19
C GLU A 130 10.39 25.36 14.43
N LYS A 131 10.29 26.24 13.43
CA LYS A 131 9.61 27.54 13.52
C LYS A 131 8.32 27.61 12.73
N ASN A 132 8.14 26.71 11.76
CA ASN A 132 6.99 26.73 10.85
C ASN A 132 6.13 25.48 11.01
N SER A 133 4.84 25.64 10.73
CA SER A 133 3.86 24.55 10.78
C SER A 133 3.47 24.04 9.39
N ARG A 134 3.96 24.63 8.30
CA ARG A 134 3.65 24.20 6.92
C ARG A 134 4.83 24.52 6.01
N GLY A 135 5.27 23.55 5.23
CA GLY A 135 6.42 23.71 4.34
C GLY A 135 6.32 22.85 3.09
N LYS A 136 6.94 23.32 2.00
CA LYS A 136 6.91 22.66 0.70
C LYS A 136 8.30 22.14 0.36
N LEU A 137 8.40 20.85 0.06
CA LEU A 137 9.57 20.23 -0.52
C LEU A 137 9.33 19.97 -2.02
N ILE A 138 10.25 20.49 -2.83
CA ILE A 138 10.22 20.34 -4.27
C ILE A 138 11.34 19.41 -4.68
N HIS A 139 10.97 18.36 -5.40
CA HIS A 139 11.91 17.38 -5.96
C HIS A 139 11.55 17.14 -7.43
N PRO A 140 12.52 16.83 -8.30
CA PRO A 140 12.22 16.25 -9.60
C PRO A 140 11.59 14.85 -9.44
N CYS A 141 10.95 14.35 -10.50
CA CYS A 141 10.47 12.96 -10.53
C CYS A 141 11.65 11.99 -10.34
N GLY A 142 11.43 10.85 -9.68
CA GLY A 142 12.48 9.86 -9.42
C GLY A 142 13.50 10.21 -8.33
N ALA A 143 13.51 11.44 -7.78
CA ALA A 143 14.48 11.86 -6.77
C ALA A 143 14.27 11.25 -5.35
N GLY A 144 13.35 10.28 -5.21
CA GLY A 144 13.11 9.57 -3.95
C GLY A 144 12.16 10.29 -2.99
N LYS A 145 11.15 11.00 -3.48
CA LYS A 145 10.19 11.77 -2.64
C LYS A 145 9.56 10.95 -1.51
N SER A 146 9.11 9.73 -1.82
CA SER A 146 8.49 8.85 -0.83
C SER A 146 9.46 8.51 0.31
N LEU A 147 10.72 8.23 0.00
CA LEU A 147 11.78 7.94 0.98
C LEU A 147 12.16 9.19 1.77
N THR A 148 12.29 10.36 1.13
CA THR A 148 12.52 11.62 1.84
C THR A 148 11.40 11.90 2.85
N GLY A 149 10.15 11.62 2.49
CA GLY A 149 9.01 11.77 3.40
C GLY A 149 9.08 10.79 4.59
N TYR A 150 9.47 9.54 4.33
CA TYR A 150 9.69 8.54 5.37
C TYR A 150 10.79 8.97 6.34
N TRP A 151 11.98 9.33 5.85
CA TRP A 151 13.09 9.74 6.71
C TRP A 151 12.75 11.01 7.49
N PHE A 152 12.07 11.98 6.88
CA PHE A 152 11.61 13.17 7.60
C PHE A 152 10.65 12.79 8.74
N PHE A 153 9.67 11.93 8.47
CA PHE A 153 8.76 11.42 9.49
C PHE A 153 9.50 10.74 10.66
N ARG A 154 10.53 9.94 10.35
CA ARG A 154 11.35 9.26 11.35
C ARG A 154 12.25 10.20 12.15
N LEU A 155 12.89 11.18 11.51
CA LEU A 155 13.73 12.18 12.18
C LEU A 155 12.92 13.07 13.12
N MET A 156 11.66 13.34 12.78
CA MET A 156 10.71 14.07 13.63
C MET A 156 10.11 13.19 14.75
N GLN A 157 10.54 11.93 14.88
CA GLN A 157 10.01 10.95 15.84
C GLN A 157 8.48 10.81 15.74
N GLY A 158 7.96 10.83 14.51
CA GLY A 158 6.54 10.75 14.25
C GLY A 158 5.94 9.44 14.78
N ARG A 159 4.82 9.55 15.49
CA ARG A 159 4.01 8.41 15.92
C ARG A 159 2.85 8.11 14.97
N ASN A 160 2.33 9.17 14.35
CA ASN A 160 1.12 9.14 13.53
C ASN A 160 1.38 9.92 12.23
N ALA A 161 1.26 9.28 11.07
CA ALA A 161 1.32 9.95 9.76
C ALA A 161 -0.02 9.89 9.02
N LEU A 162 -0.43 11.03 8.43
CA LEU A 162 -1.46 11.08 7.39
C LEU A 162 -0.81 11.38 6.05
N ILE A 163 -0.86 10.43 5.12
CA ILE A 163 -0.33 10.55 3.77
C ILE A 163 -1.48 10.72 2.79
N VAL A 164 -1.47 11.81 2.03
CA VAL A 164 -2.50 12.09 1.02
C VAL A 164 -1.86 12.04 -0.37
N VAL A 165 -2.45 11.24 -1.26
CA VAL A 165 -1.96 10.98 -2.63
C VAL A 165 -3.09 11.17 -3.65
N PRO A 166 -2.80 11.34 -4.95
CA PRO A 166 -3.85 11.57 -5.96
C PRO A 166 -4.45 10.31 -6.58
N SER A 167 -3.81 9.15 -6.40
CA SER A 167 -4.28 7.91 -7.02
C SER A 167 -4.05 6.70 -6.13
N LEU A 168 -4.86 5.66 -6.35
CA LEU A 168 -4.71 4.33 -5.74
C LEU A 168 -3.34 3.71 -6.01
N GLN A 169 -2.78 3.92 -7.20
CA GLN A 169 -1.44 3.45 -7.53
C GLN A 169 -0.40 4.05 -6.58
N LEU A 170 -0.51 5.35 -6.29
CA LEU A 170 0.40 6.03 -5.37
C LEU A 170 0.16 5.63 -3.91
N VAL A 171 -1.04 5.16 -3.55
CA VAL A 171 -1.30 4.49 -2.26
C VAL A 171 -0.42 3.24 -2.16
N LYS A 172 -0.57 2.30 -3.11
CA LYS A 172 0.20 1.03 -3.14
C LYS A 172 1.70 1.29 -3.12
N GLN A 173 2.20 2.19 -3.97
CA GLN A 173 3.62 2.52 -4.06
C GLN A 173 4.17 3.14 -2.76
N THR A 174 3.43 4.07 -2.16
CA THR A 174 3.90 4.75 -0.94
C THR A 174 3.88 3.80 0.24
N LEU A 175 2.82 3.01 0.42
CA LEU A 175 2.75 2.00 1.47
C LEU A 175 3.84 0.95 1.31
N LYS A 176 4.04 0.39 0.10
CA LYS A 176 5.12 -0.58 -0.17
C LYS A 176 6.49 -0.02 0.21
N THR A 177 6.75 1.24 -0.13
CA THR A 177 8.02 1.91 0.20
C THR A 177 8.19 2.05 1.71
N TRP A 178 7.18 2.58 2.41
CA TRP A 178 7.26 2.83 3.85
C TRP A 178 7.29 1.54 4.67
N ALA A 179 6.43 0.58 4.35
CA ALA A 179 6.39 -0.73 5.01
C ALA A 179 7.73 -1.47 4.87
N ARG A 180 8.37 -1.42 3.68
CA ARG A 180 9.71 -1.98 3.48
C ARG A 180 10.74 -1.34 4.42
N GLU A 181 10.77 -0.02 4.52
CA GLU A 181 11.76 0.65 5.38
C GLU A 181 11.52 0.36 6.86
N PHE A 182 10.27 0.38 7.32
CA PHE A 182 9.93 -0.03 8.69
C PHE A 182 10.32 -1.49 8.97
N LEU A 183 10.07 -2.39 8.02
CA LEU A 183 10.47 -3.80 8.12
C LEU A 183 12.00 -3.95 8.21
N CYS A 184 12.76 -3.21 7.40
CA CYS A 184 14.23 -3.20 7.48
C CYS A 184 14.73 -2.72 8.85
N GLU A 185 13.98 -1.87 9.53
CA GLU A 185 14.30 -1.37 10.87
C GLU A 185 13.74 -2.25 12.00
N GLY A 186 13.02 -3.32 11.68
CA GLY A 186 12.40 -4.19 12.68
C GLY A 186 11.26 -3.52 13.45
N ILE A 187 10.62 -2.51 12.85
CA ILE A 187 9.54 -1.74 13.48
C ILE A 187 8.20 -2.19 12.91
N GLU A 188 7.33 -2.65 13.79
CA GLU A 188 5.95 -2.93 13.43
C GLU A 188 5.12 -1.64 13.36
N ILE A 189 4.26 -1.57 12.36
CA ILE A 189 3.36 -0.44 12.15
C ILE A 189 1.92 -0.93 12.02
N ASP A 190 1.00 -0.10 12.47
CA ASP A 190 -0.41 -0.22 12.15
C ASP A 190 -0.69 0.72 10.97
N TRP A 191 -1.38 0.24 9.94
CA TRP A 191 -1.70 1.09 8.80
C TRP A 191 -3.07 0.77 8.22
N ILE A 192 -3.69 1.80 7.62
CA ILE A 192 -4.93 1.66 6.85
C ILE A 192 -4.86 2.51 5.58
N ALA A 193 -5.49 2.06 4.50
CA ALA A 193 -5.76 2.92 3.35
C ALA A 193 -7.24 3.27 3.28
N VAL A 194 -7.53 4.55 3.10
CA VAL A 194 -8.88 5.09 2.98
C VAL A 194 -9.05 5.60 1.55
N CYS A 195 -9.93 4.97 0.79
CA CYS A 195 -10.27 5.43 -0.56
C CYS A 195 -11.80 5.41 -0.74
N SER A 196 -12.32 6.14 -1.72
CA SER A 196 -13.73 6.22 -2.06
C SER A 196 -14.03 5.39 -3.31
N ASP A 197 -15.28 4.97 -3.50
CA ASP A 197 -15.71 4.27 -4.71
C ASP A 197 -15.50 5.09 -5.98
N ASP A 198 -15.47 6.42 -5.87
CA ASP A 198 -15.20 7.34 -6.98
C ASP A 198 -13.70 7.40 -7.33
N ASP A 199 -12.80 7.06 -6.40
CA ASP A 199 -11.36 6.87 -6.70
C ASP A 199 -11.12 5.67 -7.61
N VAL A 200 -12.00 4.67 -7.53
CA VAL A 200 -11.95 3.44 -8.33
C VAL A 200 -12.50 3.67 -9.74
N LYS A 201 -13.42 4.64 -9.90
CA LYS A 201 -14.05 4.95 -11.18
C LYS A 201 -13.26 5.94 -12.03
N ASN A 202 -12.51 6.87 -11.41
CA ASN A 202 -11.67 7.86 -12.10
C ASN A 202 -10.25 7.35 -12.39
N LEU A 203 -10.14 6.07 -12.76
CA LEU A 203 -8.88 5.51 -13.21
C LEU A 203 -8.63 5.97 -14.66
N ASP A 204 -7.64 6.86 -14.85
CA ASP A 204 -7.02 7.10 -16.17
C ASP A 204 -6.30 5.83 -16.70
N ASP A 205 -6.24 4.76 -15.90
CA ASP A 205 -5.71 3.45 -16.25
C ASP A 205 -6.68 2.33 -15.78
N PRO A 206 -7.50 1.75 -16.68
CA PRO A 206 -8.56 0.78 -16.35
C PRO A 206 -8.07 -0.55 -15.75
N SER A 207 -6.77 -0.70 -15.48
CA SER A 207 -6.15 -1.88 -14.88
C SER A 207 -6.20 -1.93 -13.35
N LEU A 208 -6.33 -0.80 -12.66
CA LEU A 208 -6.16 -0.71 -11.19
C LEU A 208 -7.47 -0.70 -10.41
N ASN A 209 -8.21 -1.80 -10.42
CA ASN A 209 -9.32 -1.97 -9.47
C ASN A 209 -8.80 -2.11 -8.02
N THR A 210 -9.64 -1.78 -7.03
CA THR A 210 -9.37 -1.91 -5.56
C THR A 210 -8.74 -3.25 -5.15
N PHE A 211 -8.99 -4.31 -5.92
CA PHE A 211 -8.41 -5.63 -5.76
C PHE A 211 -6.88 -5.65 -5.82
N GLU A 212 -6.24 -4.86 -6.68
CA GLU A 212 -4.78 -4.93 -6.89
C GLU A 212 -3.97 -4.41 -5.70
N ILE A 213 -4.62 -3.71 -4.78
CA ILE A 213 -3.94 -3.12 -3.63
C ILE A 213 -3.76 -4.16 -2.52
N GLY A 214 -4.63 -5.18 -2.44
CA GLY A 214 -4.62 -6.13 -1.31
C GLY A 214 -4.88 -5.44 0.04
N ILE A 215 -5.45 -4.24 -0.01
CA ILE A 215 -5.76 -3.38 1.13
C ILE A 215 -7.27 -3.28 1.22
N GLU A 216 -7.83 -3.49 2.41
CA GLU A 216 -9.23 -3.14 2.66
C GLU A 216 -9.40 -1.63 2.40
N VAL A 217 -10.17 -1.30 1.37
CA VAL A 217 -10.54 0.09 1.08
C VAL A 217 -11.75 0.39 1.96
N ASN A 218 -11.50 0.84 3.19
CA ASN A 218 -12.57 1.09 4.13
C ASN A 218 -13.11 2.50 3.95
N THR A 219 -14.38 2.56 3.59
CA THR A 219 -15.10 3.81 3.36
C THR A 219 -15.77 4.36 4.62
N GLU A 220 -15.71 3.65 5.75
CA GLU A 220 -16.50 3.97 6.95
C GLU A 220 -15.71 4.76 8.00
N THR A 221 -16.26 5.91 8.39
CA THR A 221 -15.72 6.80 9.42
C THR A 221 -15.53 6.10 10.77
N GLU A 222 -16.36 5.11 11.08
CA GLU A 222 -16.30 4.34 12.33
C GLU A 222 -15.04 3.48 12.43
N MET A 223 -14.60 2.86 11.34
CA MET A 223 -13.37 2.08 11.33
C MET A 223 -12.14 2.96 11.50
N ILE A 224 -12.12 4.12 10.83
CA ILE A 224 -11.05 5.12 11.01
C ILE A 224 -10.98 5.55 12.49
N SER A 225 -12.13 5.85 13.09
CA SER A 225 -12.19 6.22 14.51
C SER A 225 -11.70 5.09 15.42
N SER A 226 -12.08 3.84 15.12
CA SER A 226 -11.67 2.65 15.89
C SER A 226 -10.17 2.40 15.78
N PHE A 227 -9.61 2.45 14.57
CA PHE A 227 -8.17 2.35 14.31
C PHE A 227 -7.39 3.40 15.10
N LEU A 228 -7.91 4.62 15.18
CA LEU A 228 -7.26 5.71 15.90
C LEU A 228 -7.35 5.57 17.42
N LYS A 229 -8.53 5.15 17.92
CA LYS A 229 -8.77 4.93 19.35
C LYS A 229 -8.10 3.67 19.89
N GLN A 230 -7.72 2.73 19.04
CA GLN A 230 -7.01 1.53 19.46
C GLN A 230 -5.73 1.92 20.20
N ASN A 231 -5.60 1.53 21.46
CA ASN A 231 -4.42 1.87 22.25
C ASN A 231 -3.28 0.93 21.84
N SER A 232 -2.54 1.33 20.80
CA SER A 232 -1.41 0.60 20.23
C SER A 232 -0.16 1.43 20.42
N GLU A 233 0.91 0.79 20.89
CA GLU A 233 2.24 1.40 20.99
C GLU A 233 2.94 1.52 19.62
N LYS A 234 2.37 0.91 18.57
CA LYS A 234 2.92 0.93 17.22
C LYS A 234 2.72 2.27 16.53
N ILE A 235 3.56 2.56 15.54
CA ILE A 235 3.40 3.74 14.68
C ILE A 235 2.16 3.55 13.81
N LYS A 236 1.30 4.56 13.72
CA LYS A 236 0.08 4.52 12.89
C LYS A 236 0.23 5.31 11.60
N ILE A 237 -0.04 4.67 10.48
CA ILE A 237 0.03 5.28 9.15
C ILE A 237 -1.34 5.23 8.48
N ILE A 238 -1.93 6.38 8.20
CA ILE A 238 -3.12 6.48 7.35
C ILE A 238 -2.69 6.99 5.99
N ILE A 239 -3.09 6.30 4.94
CA ILE A 239 -2.90 6.76 3.56
C ILE A 239 -4.26 6.92 2.87
N THR A 240 -4.47 8.06 2.21
CA THR A 240 -5.75 8.38 1.57
C THR A 240 -5.55 9.05 0.22
N THR A 241 -6.53 8.90 -0.65
CA THR A 241 -6.65 9.65 -1.90
C THR A 241 -7.16 11.08 -1.65
N TYR A 242 -7.02 12.00 -2.63
CA TYR A 242 -7.58 13.35 -2.53
C TYR A 242 -9.12 13.36 -2.64
N GLN A 243 -9.69 12.47 -3.43
CA GLN A 243 -11.11 12.45 -3.77
C GLN A 243 -11.95 11.90 -2.62
N SER A 244 -11.33 11.30 -1.61
CA SER A 244 -11.93 10.98 -0.30
C SER A 244 -12.20 12.23 0.58
N GLY A 245 -12.46 13.39 -0.03
CA GLY A 245 -12.39 14.73 0.56
C GLY A 245 -13.19 14.96 1.85
N LYS A 246 -14.41 14.42 2.01
CA LYS A 246 -15.17 14.55 3.27
C LYS A 246 -14.53 13.79 4.43
N LYS A 247 -13.97 12.61 4.16
CA LYS A 247 -13.26 11.77 5.15
C LYS A 247 -11.91 12.38 5.53
N LYS A 248 -11.27 13.06 4.56
CA LYS A 248 -10.03 13.80 4.76
C LYS A 248 -10.16 14.87 5.85
N LEU A 249 -11.25 15.64 5.91
CA LEU A 249 -11.42 16.66 6.96
C LEU A 249 -11.47 16.05 8.37
N ILE A 250 -12.22 14.96 8.54
CA ILE A 250 -12.30 14.23 9.81
C ILE A 250 -10.92 13.68 10.20
N LEU A 251 -10.21 13.09 9.25
CA LEU A 251 -8.84 12.59 9.46
C LEU A 251 -7.88 13.71 9.87
N ILE A 252 -7.98 14.88 9.25
CA ILE A 252 -7.17 16.06 9.53
C ILE A 252 -7.42 16.60 10.95
N GLU A 253 -8.67 16.61 11.40
CA GLU A 253 -9.02 17.07 12.75
C GLU A 253 -8.49 16.12 13.83
N ILE A 254 -8.39 14.83 13.54
CA ILE A 254 -7.92 13.81 14.48
C ILE A 254 -6.38 13.66 14.45
N PHE A 255 -5.72 13.95 13.32
CA PHE A 255 -4.25 13.88 13.19
C PHE A 255 -3.54 15.19 13.54
N SER A 256 -2.74 15.18 14.60
CA SER A 256 -2.01 16.35 15.11
C SER A 256 -0.48 16.32 14.88
N HIS A 257 0.06 15.28 14.23
CA HIS A 257 1.52 15.05 14.23
C HIS A 257 2.22 15.35 12.89
N ILE A 258 2.02 14.57 11.83
CA ILE A 258 2.65 14.81 10.52
C ILE A 258 1.69 14.51 9.37
N GLY A 259 1.45 15.50 8.51
CA GLY A 259 0.72 15.35 7.26
C GLY A 259 1.64 15.44 6.04
N ILE A 260 1.65 14.43 5.18
CA ILE A 260 2.42 14.41 3.93
C ILE A 260 1.46 14.43 2.75
N LEU A 261 1.52 15.47 1.92
CA LEU A 261 0.70 15.55 0.70
C LEU A 261 1.57 15.43 -0.53
N LYS A 262 1.33 14.41 -1.34
CA LYS A 262 2.02 14.18 -2.61
C LYS A 262 1.23 14.77 -3.76
N GLU A 263 1.91 15.49 -4.65
CA GLU A 263 1.32 16.11 -5.85
C GLU A 263 0.25 17.16 -5.51
N ALA A 264 0.49 17.91 -4.43
CA ALA A 264 -0.41 18.96 -3.99
C ALA A 264 -0.20 20.24 -4.84
N HIS A 265 -1.16 20.52 -5.72
CA HIS A 265 -1.25 21.81 -6.44
C HIS A 265 -2.12 22.85 -5.70
N LYS A 266 -2.86 22.44 -4.67
CA LYS A 266 -3.67 23.32 -3.81
C LYS A 266 -3.40 23.02 -2.33
N PRO A 267 -3.07 24.02 -1.49
CA PRO A 267 -2.79 23.80 -0.08
C PRO A 267 -4.07 23.41 0.70
N SER A 268 -3.94 22.49 1.66
CA SER A 268 -5.04 22.09 2.56
C SER A 268 -4.66 22.26 4.04
N VAL A 269 -5.69 22.34 4.88
CA VAL A 269 -5.70 22.86 6.26
C VAL A 269 -5.12 21.86 7.28
N LEU A 270 -3.85 21.49 7.16
CA LEU A 270 -3.17 20.61 8.13
C LEU A 270 -2.19 21.41 9.02
N LYS A 271 -1.93 20.95 10.25
CA LYS A 271 -0.88 21.48 11.16
C LYS A 271 0.37 20.57 11.08
N LYS A 272 1.56 21.17 11.00
CA LYS A 272 2.87 20.53 10.68
C LYS A 272 2.80 19.67 9.41
N THR A 273 2.69 20.37 8.28
CA THR A 273 2.42 19.74 6.97
C THR A 273 3.61 19.84 6.03
N PHE A 274 3.97 18.70 5.42
CA PHE A 274 5.00 18.58 4.41
C PHE A 274 4.39 18.30 3.04
N PHE A 275 4.64 19.18 2.06
CA PHE A 275 4.09 19.04 0.72
C PHE A 275 5.16 18.62 -0.29
N PHE A 276 4.88 17.61 -1.09
CA PHE A 276 5.66 17.28 -2.29
C PHE A 276 4.96 17.81 -3.53
N SER A 277 5.63 18.68 -4.30
CA SER A 277 5.14 19.13 -5.62
C SER A 277 5.98 18.52 -6.74
N PRO A 278 5.37 18.05 -7.84
CA PRO A 278 6.08 17.88 -9.11
C PRO A 278 6.42 19.29 -9.64
N PHE A 279 7.65 19.47 -10.08
CA PHE A 279 8.06 20.66 -10.83
C PHE A 279 7.80 20.36 -12.30
N TRP A 280 6.86 21.08 -12.93
CA TRP A 280 6.86 21.24 -14.38
C TRP A 280 7.66 22.52 -14.63
N ALA A 281 8.94 22.36 -14.95
CA ALA A 281 9.71 23.47 -15.49
C ALA A 281 9.05 23.85 -16.81
N ARG A 282 8.37 24.99 -16.84
CA ARG A 282 8.07 25.68 -18.09
C ARG A 282 9.44 26.10 -18.62
N ILE A 283 9.99 25.31 -19.54
CA ILE A 283 11.10 25.77 -20.39
C ILE A 283 10.49 26.82 -21.30
N SER A 284 10.44 28.08 -20.84
CA SER A 284 10.43 29.20 -21.76
C SER A 284 11.86 29.42 -22.20
N LYS A 285 12.07 29.43 -23.51
CA LYS A 285 13.30 29.87 -24.17
C LYS A 285 13.75 31.24 -23.65
#